data_AF-A0A2P5LN84-F1
#
_entry.id   AF-A0A2P5LN84-F1
#
_cell.length_a   1.000
_cell.length_b   1.000
_cell.length_c   1.000
_cell.angle_alpha   90.00
_cell.angle_beta   90.00
_cell.angle_gamma   90.00
#
_symmetry.space_group_name_H-M   'P 1'
#
loop_
_entity.id
_entity.type
_entity.pdbx_description
1 polymer ?
#
loop_
_entity_poly.entity_id
_entity_poly.type
_entity_poly.pdbx_seq_one_letter_code
_entity_poly.pdbx_strand_id
1 'polypeptide(L)' 'MNLFILTGAGVSAESGLGVFRGPGAALWKRYDPMQLATPEAF' A
#
# COMPACT_ATOMS: atom_id res chain seq x y z
N MET A 1 1.43 2.18 31.91
CA MET A 1 2.35 2.53 30.81
C MET A 1 1.68 2.07 29.53
N ASN A 2 1.40 2.96 28.59
CA ASN A 2 0.63 2.62 27.39
C ASN A 2 1.53 2.81 26.16
N LEU A 3 1.84 1.71 25.47
CA LEU A 3 2.64 1.70 24.23
C LEU A 3 1.71 1.44 23.05
N PHE A 4 1.82 2.26 22.01
CA PHE A 4 1.05 2.15 20.78
C PHE A 4 1.98 2.21 19.58
N ILE A 5 1.70 1.39 18.57
CA ILE A 5 2.47 1.30 17.33
C ILE A 5 1.50 1.36 16.15
N LEU A 6 1.80 2.25 15.20
CA LEU A 6 1.12 2.33 13.91
C LEU A 6 2.09 1.87 12.82
N THR A 7 1.60 1.01 11.93
CA THR A 7 2.37 0.53 10.78
C THR A 7 1.65 0.87 9.48
N GLY A 8 2.39 0.82 8.37
CA GLY A 8 1.85 0.91 7.02
C GLY A 8 2.39 -0.21 6.15
N ALA A 9 2.04 -0.21 4.86
CA ALA A 9 2.41 -1.28 3.91
C ALA A 9 3.91 -1.60 3.85
N GLY A 10 4.79 -0.64 4.18
CA GLY A 10 6.23 -0.85 4.22
C GLY A 10 6.68 -1.97 5.17
N VAL A 11 5.96 -2.22 6.27
CA VAL A 11 6.29 -3.31 7.20
C VAL A 11 6.18 -4.70 6.55
N SER A 12 5.41 -4.81 5.47
CA SER A 12 5.17 -6.06 4.75
C SER A 12 6.01 -6.20 3.48
N ALA A 13 6.82 -5.20 3.12
CA ALA A 13 7.56 -5.20 1.85
C ALA A 13 8.55 -6.37 1.75
N GLU A 14 9.24 -6.67 2.85
CA GLU A 14 10.21 -7.77 2.93
C GLU A 14 9.54 -9.16 2.98
N SER A 15 8.22 -9.21 3.18
CA SER A 15 7.42 -10.43 3.07
C SER A 15 6.93 -10.70 1.64
N GLY A 16 7.38 -9.91 0.67
CA GLY A 16 7.02 -10.06 -0.74
C GLY A 16 5.71 -9.37 -1.15
N LEU A 17 5.09 -8.58 -0.26
CA LEU A 17 3.91 -7.79 -0.61
C LEU A 17 4.32 -6.44 -1.22
N GLY A 18 3.62 -6.05 -2.30
CA GLY A 18 3.82 -4.76 -2.94
C GLY A 18 3.37 -3.59 -2.06
N VAL A 19 4.13 -2.50 -2.07
CA VAL A 19 3.74 -1.25 -1.40
C VAL A 19 2.93 -0.35 -2.33
N PHE A 20 2.02 0.45 -1.78
CA PHE A 20 1.17 1.33 -2.57
C PHE A 20 1.97 2.44 -3.27
N ARG A 21 2.89 3.10 -2.53
CA ARG A 21 3.74 4.20 -3.01
C ARG A 21 5.20 3.87 -2.74
N GLY A 22 6.11 4.27 -3.62
CA GLY A 22 7.55 4.05 -3.45
C GLY A 22 8.34 4.01 -4.77
N PRO A 23 9.68 3.86 -4.70
CA PRO A 23 10.51 3.62 -5.87
C PRO A 23 10.20 2.25 -6.52
N GLY A 24 10.66 2.04 -7.75
CA GLY A 24 10.48 0.77 -8.45
C GLY A 24 9.01 0.41 -8.71
N ALA A 25 8.65 -0.83 -8.37
CA ALA A 25 7.42 -1.54 -8.71
C ALA A 25 6.18 -1.21 -7.83
N ALA A 26 6.09 0.00 -7.26
CA ALA A 26 4.97 0.36 -6.40
C ALA A 26 3.62 0.21 -7.11
N LEU A 27 2.61 -0.27 -6.39
CA LEU A 27 1.32 -0.67 -6.99
C LEU A 27 0.66 0.49 -7.75
N TRP A 28 0.66 1.69 -7.19
CA TRP A 28 0.01 2.85 -7.82
C TRP A 28 0.82 3.49 -8.95
N LYS A 29 2.02 2.99 -9.24
CA LYS A 29 2.73 3.30 -10.49
C LYS A 29 2.34 2.37 -11.63
N ARG A 30 1.79 1.20 -11.31
CA ARG A 30 1.39 0.18 -12.29
C ARG A 30 -0.11 0.19 -12.55
N TYR A 31 -0.89 0.54 -11.54
CA TYR A 31 -2.35 0.54 -11.57
C TYR A 31 -2.87 1.90 -11.12
N ASP A 32 -3.89 2.41 -11.80
CA ASP A 32 -4.59 3.62 -11.37
C ASP A 32 -5.48 3.28 -10.16
N PRO A 33 -5.21 3.83 -8.96
CA PRO A 33 -6.03 3.55 -7.78
C PRO A 33 -7.46 4.04 -7.94
N MET A 34 -7.74 5.05 -8.77
CA MET A 34 -9.11 5.54 -8.96
C MET A 34 -10.00 4.54 -9.68
N GLN A 35 -9.39 3.65 -10.47
CA GLN A 35 -10.07 2.59 -11.21
C GLN A 35 -10.19 1.28 -10.42
N LEU A 36 -9.60 1.17 -9.22
CA LEU A 36 -9.51 -0.10 -8.49
C LEU A 36 -9.83 -0.01 -6.99
N ALA A 37 -9.72 1.17 -6.39
CA ALA A 37 -9.76 1.35 -4.93
C ALA A 37 -10.72 2.48 -4.51
N THR A 38 -11.79 2.67 -5.28
CA THR A 38 -12.90 3.58 -4.96
C THR A 38 -14.22 2.79 -4.92
N PRO A 39 -15.23 3.24 -4.16
CA PRO A 39 -16.54 2.60 -4.17
C PRO A 39 -17.16 2.51 -5.57
N GLU A 40 -16.94 3.51 -6.41
CA GLU A 40 -17.50 3.60 -7.76
C GLU A 40 -16.79 2.68 -8.78
N ALA A 41 -15.60 2.17 -8.46
CA ALA A 41 -14.81 1.31 -9.32
C ALA A 41 -15.12 -0.20 -9.15
N PHE A 42 -15.96 -0.57 -8.19
CA PHE A 42 -16.39 -1.94 -7.93
C PHE A 42 -17.78 -2.20 -8.49
#